data_AF-A0ABD0QUZ8-F1
#
_entry.id   AF-A0ABD0QUZ8-F1
#
_cell.length_a   1.000
_cell.length_b   1.000
_cell.length_c   1.000
_cell.angle_alpha   90.00
_cell.angle_beta   90.00
_cell.angle_gamma   90.00
#
_symmetry.space_group_name_H-M   'P 1'
#
loop_
_entity.id
_entity.type
_entity.pdbx_description
1 polymer ?
#
loop_
_entity_poly.entity_id
_entity_poly.type
_entity_poly.pdbx_seq_one_letter_code
_entity_poly.pdbx_strand_id
1 'polypeptide(L)'
;VNDVNSPGIDWTNENDRLLVCQVCIKLADINGPAKDRSLHLKWTEGIVNEFYEQGDEEATLGLPISPFMDRSAPQLAKLQESFITHIVGPLCNSYDAAGLLPGYWMDEEGSDDEEETEDIETEDEELDEDLEP
;
A
#
# COMPACT_ATOMS: atom_id res chain seq x y z
N VAL A 1 5.59 7.43 -16.10
CA VAL A 1 6.38 8.17 -17.11
C VAL A 1 6.37 9.62 -16.67
N ASN A 2 7.47 10.13 -16.14
CA ASN A 2 7.56 11.55 -15.80
C ASN A 2 7.71 12.32 -17.12
N ASP A 3 6.85 13.31 -17.33
CA ASP A 3 6.95 14.17 -18.52
C ASP A 3 8.10 15.16 -18.30
N VAL A 4 9.29 14.77 -18.78
CA VAL A 4 10.53 15.56 -18.66
C VAL A 4 10.47 16.92 -19.34
N ASN A 5 9.49 17.15 -20.21
CA ASN A 5 9.29 18.42 -20.92
C ASN A 5 8.16 19.26 -20.33
N SER A 6 7.51 18.80 -19.26
CA SER A 6 6.43 19.54 -18.61
C SER A 6 6.98 20.79 -17.91
N PRO A 7 6.37 21.98 -18.09
CA PRO A 7 6.79 23.21 -17.43
C PRO A 7 6.52 23.21 -15.90
N GLY A 8 5.97 22.13 -15.34
CA GLY A 8 5.52 22.05 -13.95
C GLY A 8 4.10 22.60 -13.77
N ILE A 9 3.75 22.91 -12.52
CA ILE A 9 2.43 23.43 -12.14
C ILE A 9 2.42 24.95 -12.28
N ASP A 10 1.50 25.51 -13.06
CA ASP A 10 1.23 26.95 -13.07
C ASP A 10 0.17 27.29 -12.01
N TRP A 11 0.63 27.80 -10.86
CA TRP A 11 -0.27 28.17 -9.76
C TRP A 11 -1.24 29.32 -10.08
N THR A 12 -1.00 30.09 -11.15
CA THR A 12 -1.94 31.13 -11.60
C THR A 12 -3.07 30.54 -12.43
N ASN A 13 -2.87 29.37 -13.03
CA ASN A 13 -3.88 28.63 -13.79
C ASN A 13 -4.88 27.90 -12.87
N GLU A 14 -6.18 28.11 -13.11
CA GLU A 14 -7.24 27.49 -12.31
C GLU A 14 -7.35 25.98 -12.50
N ASN A 15 -7.11 25.49 -13.71
CA ASN A 15 -7.20 24.07 -14.02
C ASN A 15 -6.08 23.28 -13.33
N ASP A 16 -4.87 23.84 -13.30
CA ASP A 16 -3.72 23.26 -12.61
C ASP A 16 -3.98 23.14 -11.11
N ARG A 17 -4.46 24.24 -10.48
CA ARG A 17 -4.86 24.21 -9.06
C ARG A 17 -5.96 23.19 -8.79
N LEU A 18 -6.98 23.12 -9.66
CA LEU A 18 -8.06 22.16 -9.51
C LEU A 18 -7.56 20.72 -9.60
N LEU A 19 -6.66 20.44 -10.55
CA LEU A 19 -6.05 19.11 -10.69
C LEU A 19 -5.26 18.73 -9.43
N VAL A 20 -4.46 19.64 -8.89
CA VAL A 20 -3.73 19.43 -7.62
C VAL A 20 -4.71 19.10 -6.48
N CYS A 21 -5.80 19.85 -6.35
CA CYS A 21 -6.83 19.58 -5.34
C CYS A 21 -7.49 18.20 -5.54
N GLN A 22 -7.79 17.81 -6.77
CA GLN A 22 -8.38 16.52 -7.10
C GLN A 22 -7.42 15.35 -6.78
N VAL A 23 -6.14 15.51 -7.06
CA VAL A 23 -5.13 14.49 -6.72
C VAL A 23 -4.94 14.42 -5.20
N CYS A 24 -4.93 15.56 -4.51
CA CYS A 24 -4.85 15.62 -3.05
C CYS A 24 -6.00 14.87 -2.38
N ILE A 25 -7.25 15.12 -2.79
CA ILE A 25 -8.40 14.40 -2.21
C ILE A 25 -8.38 12.92 -2.57
N LYS A 26 -7.92 12.54 -3.77
CA LYS A 26 -7.75 11.13 -4.14
C LYS A 26 -6.76 10.42 -3.24
N LEU A 27 -5.60 11.02 -2.96
CA LEU A 27 -4.61 10.43 -2.06
C LEU A 27 -5.17 10.34 -0.64
N ALA A 28 -5.87 11.37 -0.18
CA ALA A 28 -6.54 11.38 1.12
C ALA A 28 -7.61 10.29 1.26
N ASP A 29 -8.35 9.96 0.21
CA ASP A 29 -9.41 8.95 0.23
C ASP A 29 -8.85 7.53 0.46
N ILE A 30 -7.69 7.22 -0.13
CA ILE A 30 -7.04 5.90 -0.07
C ILE A 30 -5.75 5.89 0.76
N ASN A 31 -5.67 6.76 1.78
CA ASN A 31 -4.46 6.96 2.57
C ASN A 31 -4.07 5.77 3.47
N GLY A 32 -4.95 4.79 3.67
CA GLY A 32 -4.80 3.72 4.66
C GLY A 32 -3.42 3.04 4.65
N PRO A 33 -2.95 2.52 3.51
CA PRO A 33 -1.63 1.88 3.41
C PRO A 33 -0.42 2.81 3.56
N ALA A 34 -0.62 4.13 3.51
CA ALA A 34 0.43 5.14 3.73
C ALA A 34 0.52 5.61 5.19
N LYS A 35 -0.24 4.99 6.10
CA LYS A 35 -0.21 5.26 7.55
C LYS A 35 0.60 4.21 8.29
N ASP A 36 0.78 4.44 9.59
CA ASP A 36 1.38 3.44 10.46
C ASP A 36 0.58 2.13 10.42
N ARG A 37 1.27 1.03 10.75
CA ARG A 37 0.72 -0.32 10.66
C ARG A 37 -0.61 -0.47 11.39
N SER A 38 -0.75 0.11 12.58
CA SER A 38 -1.97 -0.06 13.39
C SER A 38 -3.18 0.57 12.71
N LEU A 39 -3.00 1.77 12.14
CA LEU A 39 -4.06 2.48 11.44
C LEU A 39 -4.37 1.82 10.09
N HIS A 40 -3.35 1.40 9.35
CA HIS A 40 -3.52 0.65 8.10
C HIS A 40 -4.37 -0.60 8.32
N LEU A 41 -4.02 -1.45 9.29
CA LEU A 41 -4.73 -2.69 9.57
C LEU A 41 -6.18 -2.45 9.97
N LYS A 42 -6.45 -1.40 10.75
CA LYS A 42 -7.82 -1.04 11.15
C LYS A 42 -8.70 -0.66 9.95
N TRP A 43 -8.16 0.12 9.01
CA TRP A 43 -8.90 0.44 7.78
C TRP A 43 -9.11 -0.78 6.90
N THR A 44 -8.07 -1.60 6.75
CA THR A 44 -8.13 -2.86 5.99
C THR A 44 -9.19 -3.80 6.53
N GLU A 45 -9.28 -3.96 7.85
CA GLU A 45 -10.32 -4.78 8.49
C GLU A 45 -11.72 -4.28 8.14
N GLY A 46 -11.96 -2.96 8.22
CA GLY A 46 -13.25 -2.38 7.86
C GLY A 46 -13.67 -2.65 6.41
N ILE A 47 -12.76 -2.40 5.46
CA ILE A 47 -13.00 -2.61 4.03
C ILE A 47 -13.29 -4.08 3.72
N VAL A 48 -12.54 -4.99 4.32
CA VAL A 48 -12.64 -6.42 4.06
C VAL A 48 -13.95 -6.98 4.61
N ASN A 49 -14.38 -6.51 5.79
CA ASN A 49 -15.67 -6.90 6.35
C ASN A 49 -16.83 -6.43 5.45
N GLU A 50 -16.77 -5.21 4.91
CA GLU A 50 -17.76 -4.69 3.95
C GLU A 50 -17.78 -5.52 2.66
N PHE A 51 -16.61 -5.87 2.12
CA PHE A 51 -16.50 -6.75 0.95
C PHE A 51 -17.14 -8.11 1.20
N TYR A 52 -16.94 -8.68 2.38
CA TYR A 52 -17.54 -9.97 2.73
C TYR A 52 -19.05 -9.90 2.93
N GLU A 53 -19.57 -8.79 3.46
CA GLU A 53 -21.02 -8.57 3.52
C GLU A 53 -21.63 -8.48 2.12
N GLN A 54 -20.98 -7.78 1.19
CA GLN A 54 -21.41 -7.76 -0.21
C GLN A 54 -21.34 -9.15 -0.86
N GLY A 55 -20.24 -9.89 -0.64
CA GLY A 55 -20.08 -11.24 -1.21
C GLY A 55 -21.13 -12.23 -0.70
N ASP A 56 -21.54 -12.11 0.56
CA ASP A 56 -22.64 -12.89 1.11
C ASP A 56 -23.97 -12.53 0.42
N GLU A 57 -24.24 -11.24 0.20
CA GLU A 57 -25.44 -10.80 -0.53
C GLU A 57 -25.46 -11.33 -1.98
N GLU A 58 -24.34 -11.22 -2.69
CA GLU A 58 -24.17 -11.77 -4.05
C GLU A 58 -24.46 -13.28 -4.08
N ALA A 59 -23.94 -14.03 -3.11
CA ALA A 59 -24.20 -15.47 -2.98
C ALA A 59 -25.69 -15.77 -2.73
N THR A 60 -26.37 -15.01 -1.87
CA THR A 60 -27.80 -15.18 -1.60
C THR A 60 -28.68 -14.90 -2.83
N LEU A 61 -28.25 -13.97 -3.68
CA LEU A 61 -28.91 -13.63 -4.94
C LEU A 61 -28.56 -14.61 -6.07
N GLY A 62 -27.67 -15.60 -5.84
CA GLY A 62 -27.20 -16.54 -6.85
C GLY A 62 -26.31 -15.90 -7.91
N LEU A 63 -25.68 -14.76 -7.59
CA LEU A 63 -24.72 -14.07 -8.45
C LEU A 63 -23.31 -14.64 -8.24
N PRO A 64 -22.41 -14.55 -9.24
CA PRO A 64 -21.00 -14.81 -9.01
C PRO A 64 -20.44 -13.84 -7.98
N ILE A 65 -19.79 -14.35 -6.95
CA ILE A 65 -19.14 -13.52 -5.92
C ILE A 65 -17.99 -12.73 -6.56
N SER A 66 -17.96 -11.43 -6.28
CA SER A 66 -16.97 -10.49 -6.77
C SER A 66 -15.56 -10.85 -6.26
N PRO A 67 -14.50 -10.53 -7.02
CA PRO A 67 -13.13 -10.80 -6.60
C PRO A 67 -12.82 -10.24 -5.20
N PHE A 68 -12.13 -11.03 -4.38
CA PHE A 68 -11.77 -10.71 -2.99
C PHE A 68 -12.93 -10.62 -1.98
N MET A 69 -14.17 -10.85 -2.40
CA MET A 69 -15.37 -10.73 -1.56
C MET A 69 -15.84 -12.06 -0.95
N ASP A 70 -15.20 -13.18 -1.29
CA ASP A 70 -15.51 -14.48 -0.70
C ASP A 70 -14.76 -14.71 0.62
N ARG A 71 -15.48 -14.65 1.74
CA ARG A 71 -14.93 -14.91 3.08
C ARG A 71 -14.51 -16.36 3.31
N SER A 72 -14.99 -17.31 2.49
CA SER A 72 -14.59 -18.72 2.58
C SER A 72 -13.26 -19.00 1.86
N ALA A 73 -12.85 -18.11 0.95
CA ALA A 73 -11.59 -18.17 0.21
C ALA A 73 -10.85 -16.81 0.26
N PRO A 74 -10.46 -16.35 1.46
CA PRO A 74 -9.93 -15.00 1.64
C PRO A 74 -8.56 -14.84 0.97
N GLN A 75 -8.38 -13.73 0.23
CA GLN A 75 -7.13 -13.37 -0.44
C GLN A 75 -6.60 -12.00 0.01
N LEU A 76 -6.66 -11.73 1.32
CA LEU A 76 -6.36 -10.42 1.89
C LEU A 76 -4.96 -9.89 1.51
N ALA A 77 -3.93 -10.73 1.64
CA ALA A 77 -2.56 -10.32 1.32
C ALA A 77 -2.42 -9.89 -0.15
N LYS A 78 -3.01 -10.67 -1.06
CA LYS A 78 -3.02 -10.37 -2.50
C LYS A 78 -3.85 -9.12 -2.83
N LEU A 79 -4.97 -8.92 -2.12
CA LEU A 79 -5.77 -7.70 -2.25
C LEU A 79 -4.94 -6.46 -1.89
N GLN A 80 -4.30 -6.47 -0.72
CA GLN A 80 -3.52 -5.31 -0.26
C GLN A 80 -2.28 -5.08 -1.12
N GLU A 81 -1.54 -6.14 -1.49
CA GLU A 81 -0.38 -6.04 -2.39
C GLU A 81 -0.78 -5.42 -3.72
N SER A 82 -1.80 -5.97 -4.40
CA SER A 82 -2.28 -5.45 -5.68
C SER A 82 -2.79 -4.01 -5.58
N PHE A 83 -3.55 -3.68 -4.54
CA PHE A 83 -4.08 -2.34 -4.32
C PHE A 83 -2.97 -1.31 -4.11
N ILE A 84 -1.94 -1.65 -3.33
CA ILE A 84 -0.78 -0.78 -3.11
C ILE A 84 0.02 -0.64 -4.40
N THR A 85 0.36 -1.76 -5.06
CA THR A 85 1.19 -1.79 -6.26
C THR A 85 0.58 -1.02 -7.43
N HIS A 86 -0.74 -1.10 -7.62
CA HIS A 86 -1.39 -0.57 -8.81
C HIS A 86 -2.16 0.74 -8.60
N ILE A 87 -2.50 1.11 -7.36
CA ILE A 87 -3.32 2.30 -7.09
C ILE A 87 -2.60 3.27 -6.16
N VAL A 88 -2.32 2.88 -4.91
CA VAL A 88 -1.77 3.80 -3.90
C VAL A 88 -0.34 4.22 -4.27
N GLY A 89 0.52 3.24 -4.58
CA GLY A 89 1.93 3.47 -4.90
C GLY A 89 2.13 4.44 -6.08
N PRO A 90 1.53 4.20 -7.26
CA PRO A 90 1.64 5.12 -8.39
C PRO A 90 1.11 6.53 -8.09
N LEU A 91 0.05 6.66 -7.29
CA LEU A 91 -0.51 7.95 -6.89
C LEU A 91 0.43 8.72 -5.96
N CYS A 92 0.95 8.06 -4.92
CA CYS A 92 1.93 8.63 -4.00
C CYS A 92 3.20 9.05 -4.74
N ASN A 93 3.76 8.17 -5.57
CA ASN A 93 4.98 8.46 -6.35
C ASN A 93 4.78 9.65 -7.30
N SER A 94 3.60 9.78 -7.92
CA SER A 94 3.31 10.91 -8.80
C SER A 94 3.17 12.22 -8.03
N TYR A 95 2.56 12.19 -6.83
CA TYR A 95 2.41 13.37 -5.97
C TYR A 95 3.74 13.79 -5.33
N ASP A 96 4.60 12.82 -5.01
CA ASP A 96 5.98 13.02 -4.56
C ASP A 96 6.86 13.64 -5.64
N ALA A 97 6.83 13.06 -6.85
CA ALA A 97 7.59 13.59 -8.00
C ALA A 97 7.18 15.01 -8.39
N ALA A 98 5.95 15.43 -8.05
CA ALA A 98 5.48 16.81 -8.21
C ALA A 98 5.98 17.77 -7.11
N GLY A 99 6.68 17.28 -6.08
CA GLY A 99 7.18 18.05 -4.95
C GLY A 99 6.07 18.55 -4.01
N LEU A 100 4.94 17.85 -3.96
CA LEU A 100 3.76 18.27 -3.20
C LEU A 100 3.59 17.52 -1.87
N LEU A 101 4.35 16.46 -1.63
CA LEU A 101 4.33 15.77 -0.33
C LEU A 101 5.02 16.62 0.75
N PRO A 102 4.38 16.79 1.92
CA PRO A 102 5.03 17.44 3.05
C PRO A 102 6.15 16.54 3.59
N GLY A 103 7.30 17.14 3.86
CA GLY A 103 8.47 16.44 4.38
C GLY A 103 9.49 17.41 4.97
N TYR A 104 10.64 16.86 5.36
CA TYR A 104 11.79 17.62 5.86
C TYR A 104 13.04 17.15 5.13
N TRP A 105 14.02 18.06 5.01
CA TRP A 105 15.33 17.73 4.45
C TRP A 105 16.09 16.82 5.42
N MET A 106 16.77 15.83 4.87
CA MET A 106 17.75 15.03 5.59
C MET A 106 19.13 15.53 5.16
N ASP A 107 19.93 16.03 6.10
CA ASP A 107 21.32 16.35 5.83
C ASP A 107 22.09 15.03 5.68
N GLU A 108 22.82 14.86 4.57
CA GLU A 108 23.75 13.73 4.37
C GLU A 108 25.00 13.91 5.23
N GLU A 109 24.88 13.91 6.56
CA GLU A 109 26.02 13.73 7.45
C GLU A 109 25.94 12.31 8.05
N GLY A 110 26.52 11.31 7.36
CA GLY A 110 26.82 10.01 7.96
C GLY A 110 26.69 8.73 7.12
N SER A 111 26.76 8.73 5.78
CA SER A 111 26.63 7.49 4.99
C SER A 111 27.94 6.78 4.61
N ASP A 112 29.07 7.13 5.23
CA ASP A 112 30.41 6.60 4.85
C ASP A 112 31.12 5.81 5.96
N ASP A 113 30.39 5.20 6.90
CA ASP A 113 30.99 4.14 7.74
C ASP A 113 30.12 2.88 7.71
N GLU A 114 30.72 1.84 7.15
CA GLU A 114 30.28 0.46 7.04
C GLU A 114 29.90 -0.11 8.43
N GLU A 115 28.66 -0.60 8.60
CA GLU A 115 28.40 -1.68 9.55
C GLU A 115 27.88 -2.89 8.76
N GLU A 116 28.80 -3.85 8.58
CA GLU A 116 28.52 -5.19 8.09
C GLU A 116 27.31 -5.77 8.82
N THR A 117 26.24 -6.07 8.09
CA THR A 117 25.19 -6.95 8.62
C THR A 117 25.76 -8.36 8.64
N GLU A 118 26.21 -8.83 9.80
CA GLU A 118 26.50 -10.24 10.01
C GLU A 118 25.24 -11.06 9.68
N ASP A 119 25.36 -11.94 8.69
CA ASP A 119 24.36 -12.95 8.34
C ASP A 119 24.07 -13.82 9.57
N ILE A 120 22.87 -13.69 10.14
CA ILE A 120 22.35 -14.69 11.08
C ILE A 120 21.92 -15.89 10.24
N GLU A 121 22.83 -16.83 10.05
CA GLU A 121 22.52 -18.19 9.62
C GLU A 121 21.59 -18.81 10.68
N THR A 122 20.31 -18.97 10.35
CA THR A 122 19.42 -19.85 11.11
C THR A 122 19.80 -21.28 10.74
N GLU A 123 20.68 -21.89 11.54
CA GLU A 123 20.93 -23.33 11.47
C GLU A 123 19.65 -24.07 11.90
N ASP A 124 19.14 -24.87 10.96
CA ASP A 124 18.16 -25.92 11.17
C ASP A 124 18.66 -26.87 12.28
N GLU A 125 17.99 -26.90 13.43
CA GLU A 125 18.01 -28.08 14.30
C GLU A 125 16.73 -28.88 14.08
N GLU A 126 16.80 -29.80 13.11
CA GLU A 126 15.92 -30.96 13.06
C GLU A 126 16.16 -31.82 14.32
N LEU A 127 15.15 -31.92 15.19
CA LEU A 127 15.12 -32.87 16.30
C LEU A 127 14.01 -33.90 16.04
N ASP A 128 14.36 -34.94 15.29
CA ASP A 128 13.75 -36.28 15.29
C ASP A 128 14.93 -37.24 15.03
N GLU A 129 15.39 -38.09 15.96
CA GLU A 129 14.85 -39.42 16.26
C GLU A 129 15.74 -40.02 17.37
N ASP A 130 15.15 -40.60 18.41
CA ASP A 130 15.57 -41.91 18.94
C ASP A 130 14.76 -42.25 20.21
N LEU A 131 13.61 -42.88 20.02
CA LEU A 131 12.99 -43.73 21.04
C LEU A 131 11.98 -44.69 20.39
N GLU A 132 12.48 -45.79 19.84
CA GLU A 132 11.74 -47.06 19.77
C GLU A 132 12.71 -48.24 19.88
N PRO A 133 12.27 -49.46 20.27
CA PRO A 133 10.91 -49.87 20.66
C PRO A 133 10.75 -50.26 22.14
#